data_AF-A0A9P9LJ25-F1
#
_entry.id   AF-A0A9P9LJ25-F1
#
_cell.length_a   1.000
_cell.length_b   1.000
_cell.length_c   1.000
_cell.angle_alpha   90.00
_cell.angle_beta   90.00
_cell.angle_gamma   90.00
#
_symmetry.space_group_name_H-M   'P 1'
#
loop_
_entity.id
_entity.type
_entity.pdbx_description
1 polymer ?
#
loop_
_entity_poly.entity_id
_entity_poly.type
_entity_poly.pdbx_seq_one_letter_code
_entity_poly.pdbx_strand_id
1 'polypeptide(L)'
;MKGLSLLLVVNAALVKATTLVDIEPRQSNAKTAYVNLALTRGEPQHVASGFIYGIPDNYPNQIPIHWYTDMGIRFCKGGGAQLGNVGYRGWIVGLNDYKGRFVSTLANYKTCVAAKGDFSIYVHDLWGTDHSNSNTKWPGDNGDWSDYDKFVRQLMTDISENMDPARVTWDIWNEPDISIFWKRNTQQWVDMYVRTHKLIRANSKLSSMKISGPSMAFRPMPSNSWWTSWLRQVAGNSTVPDLYSYHLEGGVNEVDNDPQYSNSSLRSLLKQYGLPERQVFANEYAESSEMVPGSYIWWISRLERYDFWGMLGNWLGGTQLHDLFGGLLTKKSNPGNYAATDYVAAPGHLVYSYYNLNMTGVRANTTGSTDRSLDTYATKGKDKVRILAGVKLQTGTYSVVVQGLSAVGYSSGSVTVSTYSFDGASTRVIASGPTAKGSATYSIVNGAITIPIHQDISSTGWAFEFPVKAA
;
A
#
# COMPACT_ATOMS: atom_id res chain seq x y z
N MET A 1 88.37 -34.46 5.49
CA MET A 1 88.66 -33.09 4.98
C MET A 1 87.56 -32.78 3.95
N LYS A 2 86.71 -31.75 4.00
CA LYS A 2 86.33 -30.68 4.96
C LYS A 2 84.79 -30.47 4.77
N GLY A 3 83.96 -30.07 5.73
CA GLY A 3 84.18 -29.77 7.14
C GLY A 3 82.89 -29.26 7.86
N LEU A 4 83.11 -28.67 9.04
CA LEU A 4 82.24 -27.85 9.91
C LEU A 4 81.40 -26.75 9.17
N SER A 5 80.30 -26.19 9.68
CA SER A 5 79.68 -26.24 11.03
C SER A 5 78.27 -25.59 11.09
N LEU A 6 77.70 -25.59 12.32
CA LEU A 6 76.77 -24.61 12.91
C LEU A 6 75.25 -24.80 12.71
N LEU A 7 74.60 -25.32 13.76
CA LEU A 7 73.21 -24.98 14.08
C LEU A 7 73.15 -23.53 14.59
N LEU A 8 72.16 -22.76 14.13
CA LEU A 8 71.75 -21.51 14.76
C LEU A 8 70.28 -21.65 15.20
N VAL A 9 70.03 -21.53 16.51
CA VAL A 9 68.66 -21.50 17.06
C VAL A 9 68.16 -20.06 16.99
N VAL A 10 67.06 -19.82 16.28
CA VAL A 10 66.38 -18.52 16.24
C VAL A 10 64.96 -18.66 16.77
N ASN A 11 64.69 -18.06 17.92
CA ASN A 11 63.34 -17.90 18.45
C ASN A 11 62.55 -16.91 17.58
N ALA A 12 61.54 -17.38 16.87
CA ALA A 12 60.58 -16.51 16.20
C ALA A 12 59.45 -16.12 17.18
N ALA A 13 59.37 -14.84 17.54
CA ALA A 13 58.27 -14.33 18.35
C ALA A 13 56.98 -14.30 17.54
N LEU A 14 55.89 -14.82 18.12
CA LEU A 14 54.58 -14.89 17.46
C LEU A 14 53.90 -13.50 17.49
N VAL A 15 54.06 -12.72 16.42
CA VAL A 15 53.29 -11.48 16.23
C VAL A 15 51.83 -11.83 15.98
N LYS A 16 50.92 -11.43 16.88
CA LYS A 16 49.48 -11.50 16.61
C LYS A 16 49.16 -10.60 15.42
N ALA A 17 48.71 -11.20 14.32
CA ALA A 17 48.13 -10.45 13.21
C ALA A 17 46.92 -9.65 13.73
N THR A 18 46.97 -8.33 13.58
CA THR A 18 45.77 -7.49 13.70
C THR A 18 44.77 -7.94 12.64
N THR A 19 43.53 -8.21 13.05
CA THR A 19 42.41 -8.46 12.15
C THR A 19 42.36 -7.35 11.10
N LEU A 20 42.50 -7.74 9.83
CA LEU A 20 42.19 -6.83 8.73
C LEU A 20 40.74 -6.38 8.92
N VAL A 21 40.51 -5.07 8.85
CA VAL A 21 39.16 -4.55 8.68
C VAL A 21 38.71 -5.03 7.31
N ASP A 22 37.68 -5.87 7.24
CA ASP A 22 37.04 -6.19 5.96
C ASP A 22 36.52 -4.88 5.37
N ILE A 23 37.22 -4.40 4.34
CA ILE A 23 36.78 -3.26 3.56
C ILE A 23 35.64 -3.79 2.69
N GLU A 24 34.41 -3.66 3.19
CA GLU A 24 33.24 -4.01 2.39
C GLU A 24 33.34 -3.32 1.01
N PRO A 25 33.17 -4.06 -0.10
CA PRO A 25 33.24 -3.48 -1.43
C PRO A 25 32.27 -2.30 -1.54
N ARG A 26 32.75 -1.17 -2.07
CA ARG A 26 31.93 0.03 -2.27
C ARG A 26 30.64 -0.36 -3.01
N GLN A 27 29.53 -0.36 -2.29
CA GLN A 27 28.25 -0.79 -2.84
C GLN A 27 27.88 0.03 -4.07
N SER A 28 27.38 -0.64 -5.10
CA SER A 28 26.87 0.02 -6.29
C SER A 28 25.53 0.70 -6.00
N ASN A 29 25.22 1.80 -6.72
CA ASN A 29 23.93 2.50 -6.61
C ASN A 29 22.71 1.56 -6.83
N ALA A 30 22.92 0.42 -7.50
CA ALA A 30 21.90 -0.61 -7.65
C ALA A 30 21.40 -1.17 -6.31
N LYS A 31 22.23 -1.19 -5.25
CA LYS A 31 21.87 -1.75 -3.92
C LYS A 31 21.82 -0.68 -2.81
N THR A 32 21.81 0.60 -3.17
CA THR A 32 21.88 1.72 -2.21
C THR A 32 20.67 2.63 -2.29
N ALA A 33 19.96 2.83 -1.18
CA ALA A 33 18.95 3.86 -1.03
C ALA A 33 19.53 5.08 -0.29
N TYR A 34 18.91 6.24 -0.48
CA TYR A 34 19.37 7.53 0.05
C TYR A 34 18.29 8.22 0.87
N VAL A 35 18.67 8.78 2.02
CA VAL A 35 17.84 9.65 2.85
C VAL A 35 18.55 10.99 2.96
N ASN A 36 17.91 12.08 2.52
CA ASN A 36 18.44 13.44 2.65
C ASN A 36 17.66 14.20 3.71
N LEU A 37 18.28 14.42 4.87
CA LEU A 37 17.70 15.10 6.02
C LEU A 37 17.65 16.63 5.88
N ALA A 38 18.40 17.22 4.95
CA ALA A 38 18.33 18.65 4.67
C ALA A 38 17.08 19.03 3.84
N LEU A 39 16.46 18.07 3.14
CA LEU A 39 15.26 18.25 2.33
C LEU A 39 14.05 17.61 3.01
N THR A 40 12.91 18.29 3.03
CA THR A 40 11.68 17.83 3.69
C THR A 40 10.49 17.74 2.74
N ARG A 41 9.51 16.91 3.09
CA ARG A 41 8.26 16.68 2.35
C ARG A 41 7.00 16.97 3.21
N GLY A 42 7.12 17.87 4.20
CA GLY A 42 6.05 18.16 5.17
C GLY A 42 5.78 17.02 6.17
N GLU A 43 4.69 17.09 6.92
CA GLU A 43 4.32 16.08 7.92
C GLU A 43 3.92 14.72 7.28
N PRO A 44 4.08 13.58 7.99
CA PRO A 44 3.52 12.28 7.65
C PRO A 44 2.06 12.37 7.23
N GLN A 45 1.71 11.61 6.19
CA GLN A 45 0.36 11.64 5.62
C GLN A 45 -0.37 10.30 5.76
N HIS A 46 0.33 9.22 6.14
CA HIS A 46 -0.27 7.88 6.30
C HIS A 46 -0.97 7.41 5.00
N VAL A 47 -0.41 7.77 3.84
CA VAL A 47 -1.08 7.55 2.54
C VAL A 47 -1.22 6.07 2.19
N ALA A 48 -0.37 5.21 2.75
CA ALA A 48 -0.44 3.75 2.59
C ALA A 48 -1.34 3.05 3.61
N SER A 49 -1.81 3.76 4.65
CA SER A 49 -2.63 3.19 5.74
C SER A 49 -4.08 3.01 5.31
N GLY A 50 -4.33 1.94 4.56
CA GLY A 50 -5.68 1.52 4.18
C GLY A 50 -5.68 0.09 3.66
N PHE A 51 -6.86 -0.49 3.52
CA PHE A 51 -7.05 -1.84 2.99
C PHE A 51 -8.45 -2.02 2.42
N ILE A 52 -8.59 -2.98 1.49
CA ILE A 52 -9.88 -3.42 0.98
C ILE A 52 -10.49 -4.54 1.84
N TYR A 53 -11.80 -4.48 2.05
CA TYR A 53 -12.55 -5.34 2.95
C TYR A 53 -11.91 -5.40 4.35
N GLY A 54 -11.72 -6.58 4.93
CA GLY A 54 -11.04 -6.76 6.21
C GLY A 54 -11.81 -6.32 7.45
N ILE A 55 -12.99 -5.70 7.29
CA ILE A 55 -13.87 -5.23 8.36
C ILE A 55 -15.11 -6.13 8.43
N PRO A 56 -15.41 -6.74 9.60
CA PRO A 56 -16.62 -7.53 9.79
C PRO A 56 -17.92 -6.78 9.48
N ASP A 57 -18.87 -7.50 8.89
CA ASP A 57 -20.18 -6.97 8.44
C ASP A 57 -21.13 -6.58 9.60
N ASN A 58 -20.77 -6.94 10.83
CA ASN A 58 -21.52 -6.63 12.04
C ASN A 58 -21.04 -5.31 12.67
N TYR A 59 -21.78 -4.23 12.40
CA TYR A 59 -21.62 -2.97 13.14
C TYR A 59 -22.49 -2.97 14.41
N PRO A 60 -21.97 -2.57 15.59
CA PRO A 60 -20.61 -2.10 15.84
C PRO A 60 -19.69 -3.16 16.50
N ASN A 61 -18.38 -2.91 16.44
CA ASN A 61 -17.36 -3.35 17.42
C ASN A 61 -16.93 -4.82 17.47
N GLN A 62 -16.77 -5.55 16.35
CA GLN A 62 -16.05 -6.83 16.44
C GLN A 62 -14.53 -6.65 16.59
N ILE A 63 -13.90 -5.80 15.78
CA ILE A 63 -12.48 -5.44 15.92
C ILE A 63 -12.37 -4.19 16.80
N PRO A 64 -11.62 -4.21 17.92
CA PRO A 64 -11.41 -3.04 18.76
C PRO A 64 -10.84 -1.82 18.00
N ILE A 65 -11.34 -0.62 18.33
CA ILE A 65 -11.03 0.61 17.59
C ILE A 65 -9.53 0.96 17.54
N HIS A 66 -8.76 0.56 18.56
CA HIS A 66 -7.31 0.85 18.61
C HIS A 66 -6.56 0.24 17.43
N TRP A 67 -6.93 -0.96 16.96
CA TRP A 67 -6.29 -1.57 15.79
C TRP A 67 -6.32 -0.65 14.56
N TYR A 68 -7.39 0.12 14.37
CA TYR A 68 -7.51 1.09 13.28
C TYR A 68 -6.69 2.37 13.55
N THR A 69 -6.76 2.92 14.77
CA THR A 69 -6.06 4.18 15.10
C THR A 69 -4.55 4.00 15.23
N ASP A 70 -4.09 2.84 15.70
CA ASP A 70 -2.68 2.54 15.91
C ASP A 70 -1.94 2.46 14.58
N MET A 71 -2.57 1.91 13.53
CA MET A 71 -2.04 1.92 12.16
C MET A 71 -2.26 3.25 11.40
N GLY A 72 -2.94 4.23 12.02
CA GLY A 72 -3.29 5.51 11.40
C GLY A 72 -4.21 5.36 10.20
N ILE A 73 -5.30 4.59 10.33
CA ILE A 73 -6.21 4.31 9.20
C ILE A 73 -6.64 5.60 8.48
N ARG A 74 -6.49 5.58 7.16
CA ARG A 74 -6.83 6.68 6.26
C ARG A 74 -7.93 6.30 5.29
N PHE A 75 -7.91 5.05 4.79
CA PHE A 75 -8.88 4.57 3.80
C PHE A 75 -9.37 3.14 4.10
N CYS A 76 -10.66 2.89 3.90
CA CYS A 76 -11.22 1.54 3.85
C CYS A 76 -12.12 1.41 2.62
N LYS A 77 -12.26 0.20 2.07
CA LYS A 77 -13.04 -0.05 0.84
C LYS A 77 -13.91 -1.31 0.96
N GLY A 78 -15.12 -1.28 0.41
CA GLY A 78 -16.00 -2.44 0.40
C GLY A 78 -17.34 -2.24 -0.32
N GLY A 79 -17.96 -3.34 -0.69
CA GLY A 79 -19.26 -3.41 -1.38
C GLY A 79 -20.04 -4.72 -1.18
N GLY A 80 -19.62 -5.59 -0.25
CA GLY A 80 -20.27 -6.87 0.06
C GLY A 80 -19.96 -8.06 -0.86
N ALA A 81 -18.76 -8.15 -1.45
CA ALA A 81 -18.29 -9.26 -2.27
C ALA A 81 -18.46 -10.62 -1.58
N GLN A 82 -18.63 -11.70 -2.33
CA GLN A 82 -18.66 -13.09 -1.85
C GLN A 82 -19.76 -13.43 -0.81
N LEU A 83 -20.64 -12.48 -0.46
CA LEU A 83 -21.79 -12.72 0.41
C LEU A 83 -22.84 -13.56 -0.32
N GLY A 84 -22.78 -14.88 -0.15
CA GLY A 84 -23.63 -15.85 -0.83
C GLY A 84 -24.99 -16.16 -0.18
N ASN A 85 -25.24 -15.65 1.03
CA ASN A 85 -26.51 -15.88 1.73
C ASN A 85 -27.69 -15.24 0.99
N VAL A 86 -28.86 -15.88 1.01
CA VAL A 86 -30.09 -15.31 0.46
C VAL A 86 -30.39 -13.98 1.14
N GLY A 87 -30.56 -12.92 0.34
CA GLY A 87 -30.70 -11.55 0.82
C GLY A 87 -29.41 -10.72 0.78
N TYR A 88 -28.28 -11.26 0.32
CA TYR A 88 -26.98 -10.56 0.27
C TYR A 88 -26.21 -10.72 -1.06
N ARG A 89 -26.83 -11.23 -2.14
CA ARG A 89 -26.13 -11.57 -3.40
C ARG A 89 -26.01 -10.42 -4.43
N GLY A 90 -26.42 -9.21 -4.06
CA GLY A 90 -26.31 -8.01 -4.92
C GLY A 90 -27.48 -7.80 -5.89
N TRP A 91 -27.42 -6.69 -6.64
CA TRP A 91 -28.51 -6.21 -7.50
C TRP A 91 -28.96 -7.20 -8.57
N ILE A 92 -28.03 -7.92 -9.22
CA ILE A 92 -28.38 -8.86 -10.31
C ILE A 92 -29.32 -10.01 -9.89
N VAL A 93 -29.45 -10.25 -8.57
CA VAL A 93 -30.40 -11.21 -8.02
C VAL A 93 -31.72 -10.54 -7.61
N GLY A 94 -31.66 -9.28 -7.15
CA GLY A 94 -32.83 -8.43 -6.93
C GLY A 94 -32.65 -7.42 -5.79
N LEU A 95 -33.63 -6.52 -5.63
CA LEU A 95 -33.56 -5.42 -4.66
C LEU A 95 -33.35 -5.87 -3.20
N ASN A 96 -33.87 -7.03 -2.80
CA ASN A 96 -33.64 -7.56 -1.46
C ASN A 96 -32.20 -8.03 -1.26
N ASP A 97 -31.61 -8.67 -2.28
CA ASP A 97 -30.21 -9.13 -2.27
C ASP A 97 -29.19 -7.99 -2.37
N TYR A 98 -29.55 -6.91 -3.09
CA TYR A 98 -28.85 -5.63 -3.03
C TYR A 98 -28.88 -5.01 -1.63
N LYS A 99 -30.04 -4.98 -0.96
CA LYS A 99 -30.19 -4.36 0.36
C LYS A 99 -29.29 -5.00 1.41
N GLY A 100 -29.09 -6.33 1.41
CA GLY A 100 -28.12 -6.96 2.32
C GLY A 100 -26.67 -6.56 2.03
N ARG A 101 -26.26 -6.45 0.76
CA ARG A 101 -24.92 -5.91 0.42
C ARG A 101 -24.77 -4.46 0.87
N PHE A 102 -25.80 -3.64 0.73
CA PHE A 102 -25.78 -2.28 1.24
C PHE A 102 -25.67 -2.22 2.78
N VAL A 103 -26.31 -3.14 3.52
CA VAL A 103 -26.16 -3.24 4.98
C VAL A 103 -24.71 -3.58 5.38
N SER A 104 -24.08 -4.56 4.76
CA SER A 104 -22.65 -4.89 4.95
C SER A 104 -21.74 -3.69 4.64
N THR A 105 -21.96 -3.07 3.47
CA THR A 105 -21.23 -1.87 3.02
C THR A 105 -21.38 -0.71 4.00
N LEU A 106 -22.59 -0.49 4.53
CA LEU A 106 -22.88 0.55 5.51
C LEU A 106 -22.24 0.26 6.88
N ALA A 107 -22.13 -1.00 7.28
CA ALA A 107 -21.39 -1.40 8.48
C ALA A 107 -19.89 -1.11 8.34
N ASN A 108 -19.29 -1.49 7.22
CA ASN A 108 -17.89 -1.17 6.88
C ASN A 108 -17.64 0.35 6.85
N TYR A 109 -18.50 1.12 6.17
CA TYR A 109 -18.46 2.59 6.15
C TYR A 109 -18.49 3.20 7.57
N LYS A 110 -19.46 2.78 8.41
CA LYS A 110 -19.63 3.31 9.77
C LYS A 110 -18.38 3.03 10.64
N THR A 111 -17.82 1.83 10.55
CA THR A 111 -16.57 1.49 11.25
C THR A 111 -15.40 2.35 10.77
N CYS A 112 -15.23 2.52 9.46
CA CYS A 112 -14.14 3.34 8.89
C CYS A 112 -14.22 4.80 9.35
N VAL A 113 -15.42 5.42 9.28
CA VAL A 113 -15.64 6.81 9.69
C VAL A 113 -15.52 6.98 11.20
N ALA A 114 -15.94 6.01 12.00
CA ALA A 114 -15.68 6.01 13.46
C ALA A 114 -14.18 6.06 13.77
N ALA A 115 -13.38 5.32 13.01
CA ALA A 115 -11.91 5.32 13.06
C ALA A 115 -11.23 6.51 12.35
N LYS A 116 -12.01 7.48 11.84
CA LYS A 116 -11.57 8.68 11.11
C LYS A 116 -11.02 8.45 9.69
N GLY A 117 -11.08 7.24 9.14
CA GLY A 117 -10.82 6.97 7.72
C GLY A 117 -11.93 7.43 6.77
N ASP A 118 -11.56 7.77 5.53
CA ASP A 118 -12.49 7.96 4.40
C ASP A 118 -12.83 6.58 3.80
N PHE A 119 -14.01 6.44 3.18
CA PHE A 119 -14.50 5.16 2.63
C PHE A 119 -14.57 5.19 1.10
N SER A 120 -14.18 4.10 0.44
CA SER A 120 -14.39 3.88 -1.00
C SER A 120 -15.45 2.80 -1.21
N ILE A 121 -16.59 3.17 -1.79
CA ILE A 121 -17.69 2.22 -2.00
C ILE A 121 -17.45 1.41 -3.28
N TYR A 122 -17.52 0.07 -3.18
CA TYR A 122 -17.20 -0.81 -4.29
C TYR A 122 -18.46 -1.24 -5.07
N VAL A 123 -18.72 -0.51 -6.15
CA VAL A 123 -20.02 -0.51 -6.83
C VAL A 123 -20.27 -1.80 -7.61
N HIS A 124 -19.23 -2.46 -8.10
CA HIS A 124 -19.34 -3.74 -8.81
C HIS A 124 -19.83 -4.89 -7.90
N ASP A 125 -19.49 -4.85 -6.60
CA ASP A 125 -19.96 -5.83 -5.63
C ASP A 125 -21.41 -5.56 -5.23
N LEU A 126 -21.81 -4.30 -5.08
CA LEU A 126 -23.22 -3.95 -4.87
C LEU A 126 -24.09 -4.37 -6.07
N TRP A 127 -23.54 -4.34 -7.28
CA TRP A 127 -24.16 -4.95 -8.47
C TRP A 127 -24.24 -6.48 -8.36
N GLY A 128 -23.20 -7.15 -7.83
CA GLY A 128 -23.18 -8.58 -7.54
C GLY A 128 -22.49 -9.43 -8.59
N THR A 129 -21.41 -8.92 -9.22
CA THR A 129 -20.70 -9.61 -10.33
C THR A 129 -20.25 -11.04 -10.00
N ASP A 130 -19.91 -11.30 -8.75
CA ASP A 130 -19.49 -12.60 -8.21
C ASP A 130 -20.62 -13.66 -8.18
N HIS A 131 -21.89 -13.25 -8.29
CA HIS A 131 -23.03 -14.16 -8.49
C HIS A 131 -23.51 -14.23 -9.95
N SER A 132 -22.75 -13.66 -10.89
CA SER A 132 -23.12 -13.67 -12.30
C SER A 132 -23.06 -15.08 -12.90
N ASN A 133 -23.98 -15.35 -13.83
CA ASN A 133 -24.10 -16.60 -14.56
C ASN A 133 -24.51 -16.32 -16.02
N SER A 134 -24.76 -17.37 -16.81
CA SER A 134 -25.11 -17.25 -18.24
C SER A 134 -26.36 -16.39 -18.52
N ASN A 135 -27.25 -16.25 -17.54
CA ASN A 135 -28.51 -15.52 -17.67
C ASN A 135 -28.42 -14.08 -17.11
N THR A 136 -27.28 -13.70 -16.53
CA THR A 136 -27.07 -12.35 -15.99
C THR A 136 -27.02 -11.34 -17.14
N LYS A 137 -27.92 -10.36 -17.10
CA LYS A 137 -27.85 -9.16 -17.93
C LYS A 137 -26.77 -8.23 -17.38
N TRP A 138 -25.88 -7.77 -18.23
CA TRP A 138 -24.84 -6.81 -17.88
C TRP A 138 -25.26 -5.39 -18.29
N PRO A 139 -24.67 -4.34 -17.68
CA PRO A 139 -25.01 -2.96 -18.01
C PRO A 139 -24.85 -2.68 -19.52
N GLY A 140 -25.92 -2.26 -20.19
CA GLY A 140 -25.92 -1.94 -21.62
C GLY A 140 -26.17 -3.11 -22.57
N ASP A 141 -26.49 -4.31 -22.07
CA ASP A 141 -26.80 -5.46 -22.92
C ASP A 141 -27.99 -5.17 -23.85
N ASN A 142 -27.80 -5.44 -25.15
CA ASN A 142 -28.75 -5.10 -26.22
C ASN A 142 -29.05 -3.59 -26.33
N GLY A 143 -28.17 -2.73 -25.80
CA GLY A 143 -28.39 -1.28 -25.71
C GLY A 143 -29.32 -0.84 -24.57
N ASP A 144 -29.79 -1.76 -23.73
CA ASP A 144 -30.66 -1.45 -22.59
C ASP A 144 -29.82 -1.09 -21.35
N TRP A 145 -29.99 0.15 -20.91
CA TRP A 145 -29.37 0.70 -19.70
C TRP A 145 -30.36 0.85 -18.54
N SER A 146 -31.63 0.51 -18.73
CA SER A 146 -32.73 0.88 -17.82
C SER A 146 -32.63 0.22 -16.45
N ASP A 147 -32.07 -1.00 -16.36
CA ASP A 147 -31.89 -1.68 -15.08
C ASP A 147 -30.66 -1.17 -14.32
N TYR A 148 -29.56 -0.94 -15.04
CA TYR A 148 -28.35 -0.35 -14.45
C TYR A 148 -28.59 1.09 -13.97
N ASP A 149 -29.41 1.88 -14.68
CA ASP A 149 -29.84 3.20 -14.21
C ASP A 149 -30.64 3.14 -12.91
N LYS A 150 -31.49 2.11 -12.73
CA LYS A 150 -32.22 1.91 -11.47
C LYS A 150 -31.27 1.57 -10.34
N PHE A 151 -30.30 0.69 -10.58
CA PHE A 151 -29.25 0.37 -9.61
C PHE A 151 -28.46 1.61 -9.18
N VAL A 152 -27.92 2.38 -10.13
CA VAL A 152 -27.13 3.58 -9.83
C VAL A 152 -27.98 4.60 -9.06
N ARG A 153 -29.24 4.83 -9.47
CA ARG A 153 -30.15 5.75 -8.76
C ARG A 153 -30.55 5.27 -7.37
N GLN A 154 -30.74 3.96 -7.18
CA GLN A 154 -31.00 3.37 -5.86
C GLN A 154 -29.80 3.61 -4.94
N LEU A 155 -28.59 3.27 -5.39
CA LEU A 155 -27.36 3.46 -4.61
C LEU A 155 -27.09 4.93 -4.30
N MET A 156 -27.37 5.85 -5.24
CA MET A 156 -27.30 7.28 -4.99
C MET A 156 -28.30 7.76 -3.92
N THR A 157 -29.52 7.20 -3.89
CA THR A 157 -30.49 7.46 -2.80
C THR A 157 -29.95 6.94 -1.48
N ASP A 158 -29.52 5.68 -1.43
CA ASP A 158 -29.07 5.03 -0.19
C ASP A 158 -27.83 5.71 0.42
N ILE A 159 -26.85 6.13 -0.41
CA ILE A 159 -25.72 6.97 0.03
C ILE A 159 -26.23 8.31 0.59
N SER A 160 -27.12 9.00 -0.12
CA SER A 160 -27.66 10.30 0.30
C SER A 160 -28.47 10.26 1.60
N GLU A 161 -28.97 9.10 1.99
CA GLU A 161 -29.79 8.89 3.19
C GLU A 161 -28.99 8.32 4.37
N ASN A 162 -27.90 7.58 4.13
CA ASN A 162 -27.20 6.80 5.16
C ASN A 162 -25.71 7.13 5.35
N MET A 163 -25.10 7.92 4.45
CA MET A 163 -23.67 8.22 4.44
C MET A 163 -23.43 9.73 4.30
N ASP A 164 -22.21 10.18 4.64
CA ASP A 164 -21.72 11.52 4.33
C ASP A 164 -20.97 11.48 2.99
N PRO A 165 -21.49 12.09 1.91
CA PRO A 165 -20.84 12.09 0.60
C PRO A 165 -19.45 12.76 0.58
N ALA A 166 -19.11 13.59 1.57
CA ALA A 166 -17.75 14.16 1.69
C ALA A 166 -16.71 13.12 2.15
N ARG A 167 -17.18 12.04 2.81
CA ARG A 167 -16.39 10.94 3.37
C ARG A 167 -16.40 9.69 2.49
N VAL A 168 -17.12 9.71 1.36
CA VAL A 168 -17.27 8.59 0.43
C VAL A 168 -16.67 8.92 -0.94
N THR A 169 -15.91 7.98 -1.49
CA THR A 169 -15.50 7.93 -2.89
C THR A 169 -16.30 6.85 -3.61
N TRP A 170 -16.96 7.20 -4.71
CA TRP A 170 -17.64 6.26 -5.59
C TRP A 170 -16.65 5.65 -6.57
N ASP A 171 -16.30 4.38 -6.37
CA ASP A 171 -15.41 3.64 -7.25
C ASP A 171 -16.24 2.86 -8.29
N ILE A 172 -16.27 3.38 -9.52
CA ILE A 172 -17.33 3.04 -10.50
C ILE A 172 -17.38 1.54 -10.84
N TRP A 173 -16.23 0.89 -10.98
CA TRP A 173 -16.13 -0.55 -11.27
C TRP A 173 -14.76 -1.09 -10.89
N ASN A 174 -14.67 -2.39 -10.59
CA ASN A 174 -13.41 -3.09 -10.32
C ASN A 174 -12.91 -3.80 -11.58
N GLU A 175 -11.60 -3.73 -11.86
CA GLU A 175 -10.84 -4.55 -12.81
C GLU A 175 -11.64 -4.94 -14.08
N PRO A 176 -12.18 -3.95 -14.82
CA PRO A 176 -12.99 -4.21 -16.00
C PRO A 176 -12.20 -4.87 -17.13
N ASP A 177 -10.88 -4.77 -17.06
CA ASP A 177 -9.89 -5.42 -17.91
C ASP A 177 -9.65 -6.92 -17.55
N ILE A 178 -10.25 -7.43 -16.47
CA ILE A 178 -10.27 -8.85 -16.12
C ILE A 178 -11.67 -9.45 -16.27
N SER A 179 -11.75 -10.54 -17.04
CA SER A 179 -13.04 -11.12 -17.47
C SER A 179 -13.93 -11.64 -16.35
N ILE A 180 -13.47 -11.79 -15.11
CA ILE A 180 -14.32 -12.22 -13.99
C ILE A 180 -15.18 -11.05 -13.47
N PHE A 181 -14.65 -9.83 -13.49
CA PHE A 181 -15.34 -8.61 -13.03
C PHE A 181 -16.10 -7.89 -14.15
N TRP A 182 -15.75 -8.14 -15.43
CA TRP A 182 -16.50 -7.63 -16.57
C TRP A 182 -16.56 -8.62 -17.75
N LYS A 183 -17.78 -9.00 -18.15
CA LYS A 183 -18.03 -10.02 -19.21
C LYS A 183 -18.36 -9.43 -20.59
N ARG A 184 -18.06 -8.15 -20.85
CA ARG A 184 -18.41 -7.47 -22.12
C ARG A 184 -17.20 -6.77 -22.72
N ASN A 185 -17.37 -6.18 -23.91
CA ASN A 185 -16.27 -5.46 -24.56
C ASN A 185 -15.92 -4.16 -23.81
N THR A 186 -14.74 -3.62 -24.10
CA THR A 186 -14.21 -2.39 -23.51
C THR A 186 -15.12 -1.17 -23.75
N GLN A 187 -15.72 -1.03 -24.93
CA GLN A 187 -16.58 0.11 -25.24
C GLN A 187 -17.82 0.12 -24.35
N GLN A 188 -18.48 -1.02 -24.17
CA GLN A 188 -19.65 -1.15 -23.29
C GLN A 188 -19.32 -0.81 -21.83
N TRP A 189 -18.12 -1.14 -21.35
CA TRP A 189 -17.65 -0.69 -20.03
C TRP A 189 -17.39 0.82 -19.98
N VAL A 190 -16.77 1.40 -21.01
CA VAL A 190 -16.55 2.85 -21.08
C VAL A 190 -17.87 3.61 -21.12
N ASP A 191 -18.86 3.12 -21.87
CA ASP A 191 -20.20 3.72 -21.94
C ASP A 191 -20.89 3.67 -20.57
N MET A 192 -20.76 2.55 -19.84
CA MET A 192 -21.19 2.40 -18.45
C MET A 192 -20.50 3.44 -17.55
N TYR A 193 -19.17 3.59 -17.65
CA TYR A 193 -18.39 4.53 -16.85
C TYR A 193 -18.84 5.99 -17.07
N VAL A 194 -18.92 6.40 -18.34
CA VAL A 194 -19.37 7.74 -18.75
C VAL A 194 -20.80 8.02 -18.27
N ARG A 195 -21.68 7.01 -18.34
CA ARG A 195 -23.07 7.10 -17.90
C ARG A 195 -23.17 7.29 -16.39
N THR A 196 -22.48 6.47 -15.59
CA THR A 196 -22.47 6.56 -14.13
C THR A 196 -21.92 7.89 -13.64
N HIS A 197 -20.81 8.36 -14.22
CA HIS A 197 -20.26 9.69 -13.90
C HIS A 197 -21.28 10.81 -14.14
N LYS A 198 -21.91 10.84 -15.31
CA LYS A 198 -22.95 11.83 -15.66
C LYS A 198 -24.19 11.74 -14.75
N LEU A 199 -24.62 10.53 -14.36
CA LEU A 199 -25.71 10.34 -13.42
C LEU A 199 -25.40 10.93 -12.05
N ILE A 200 -24.21 10.66 -11.50
CA ILE A 200 -23.76 11.21 -10.21
C ILE A 200 -23.71 12.74 -10.26
N ARG A 201 -23.07 13.31 -11.29
CA ARG A 201 -22.95 14.76 -11.46
C ARG A 201 -24.27 15.48 -11.67
N ALA A 202 -25.29 14.79 -12.21
CA ALA A 202 -26.64 15.34 -12.38
C ALA A 202 -27.47 15.38 -11.08
N ASN A 203 -27.07 14.68 -10.01
CA ASN A 203 -27.77 14.74 -8.72
C ASN A 203 -27.14 15.82 -7.83
N SER A 204 -27.92 16.86 -7.49
CA SER A 204 -27.44 17.99 -6.68
C SER A 204 -26.84 17.58 -5.33
N LYS A 205 -27.39 16.55 -4.65
CA LYS A 205 -26.90 16.06 -3.36
C LYS A 205 -25.52 15.37 -3.43
N LEU A 206 -25.18 14.80 -4.60
CA LEU A 206 -23.96 14.00 -4.82
C LEU A 206 -23.02 14.61 -5.86
N SER A 207 -23.36 15.76 -6.44
CA SER A 207 -22.60 16.41 -7.51
C SER A 207 -21.13 16.66 -7.16
N SER A 208 -20.83 16.91 -5.87
CA SER A 208 -19.48 17.11 -5.32
C SER A 208 -18.84 15.87 -4.69
N MET A 209 -19.51 14.71 -4.69
CA MET A 209 -18.96 13.45 -4.19
C MET A 209 -17.77 13.03 -5.06
N LYS A 210 -16.72 12.48 -4.44
CA LYS A 210 -15.53 12.01 -5.18
C LYS A 210 -15.90 10.79 -6.05
N ILE A 211 -15.45 10.80 -7.30
CA ILE A 211 -15.53 9.67 -8.23
C ILE A 211 -14.12 9.21 -8.55
N SER A 212 -13.83 7.91 -8.39
CA SER A 212 -12.59 7.29 -8.83
C SER A 212 -12.78 6.47 -10.11
N GLY A 213 -11.69 6.31 -10.86
CA GLY A 213 -11.59 5.40 -11.99
C GLY A 213 -10.24 5.49 -12.70
N PRO A 214 -9.91 4.53 -13.58
CA PRO A 214 -10.78 3.44 -14.02
C PRO A 214 -10.74 2.16 -13.16
N SER A 215 -9.86 2.08 -12.15
CA SER A 215 -9.66 0.91 -11.28
C SER A 215 -9.33 -0.37 -12.07
N MET A 216 -8.44 -0.23 -13.06
CA MET A 216 -7.93 -1.33 -13.87
C MET A 216 -6.86 -2.14 -13.13
N ALA A 217 -6.82 -3.45 -13.42
CA ALA A 217 -5.79 -4.37 -12.92
C ALA A 217 -4.41 -4.07 -13.54
N PHE A 218 -4.42 -3.78 -14.84
CA PHE A 218 -3.23 -3.52 -15.63
C PHE A 218 -2.95 -2.01 -15.70
N ARG A 219 -1.68 -1.64 -15.52
CA ARG A 219 -1.28 -0.26 -15.22
C ARG A 219 -1.39 0.68 -16.44
N PRO A 220 -1.39 2.02 -16.22
CA PRO A 220 -1.54 3.03 -17.28
C PRO A 220 -0.35 3.08 -18.25
N MET A 221 -0.30 2.14 -19.20
CA MET A 221 0.74 2.02 -20.22
C MET A 221 0.22 2.43 -21.61
N PRO A 222 1.01 3.06 -22.49
CA PRO A 222 0.58 3.42 -23.85
C PRO A 222 0.21 2.23 -24.75
N SER A 223 0.74 1.05 -24.44
CA SER A 223 0.37 -0.23 -25.08
C SER A 223 -0.96 -0.81 -24.56
N ASN A 224 -1.50 -0.31 -23.45
CA ASN A 224 -2.74 -0.83 -22.87
C ASN A 224 -3.95 -0.17 -23.57
N SER A 225 -4.68 -0.98 -24.34
CA SER A 225 -5.85 -0.55 -25.10
C SER A 225 -7.03 -0.11 -24.22
N TRP A 226 -7.15 -0.64 -23.00
CA TRP A 226 -8.18 -0.21 -22.05
C TRP A 226 -7.97 1.24 -21.63
N TRP A 227 -6.77 1.58 -21.15
CA TRP A 227 -6.42 2.95 -20.76
C TRP A 227 -6.55 3.95 -21.91
N THR A 228 -5.97 3.63 -23.06
CA THR A 228 -5.97 4.55 -24.22
C THR A 228 -7.36 4.76 -24.83
N SER A 229 -8.27 3.78 -24.68
CA SER A 229 -9.69 3.94 -25.03
C SER A 229 -10.44 4.77 -23.99
N TRP A 230 -10.27 4.45 -22.69
CA TRP A 230 -10.94 5.15 -21.60
C TRP A 230 -10.55 6.63 -21.53
N LEU A 231 -9.25 6.95 -21.53
CA LEU A 231 -8.75 8.34 -21.45
C LEU A 231 -9.31 9.21 -22.58
N ARG A 232 -9.31 8.70 -23.81
CA ARG A 232 -9.90 9.36 -24.98
C ARG A 232 -11.39 9.66 -24.79
N GLN A 233 -12.12 8.68 -24.28
CA GLN A 233 -13.56 8.76 -24.12
C GLN A 233 -13.98 9.66 -22.95
N VAL A 234 -13.26 9.66 -21.81
CA VAL A 234 -13.55 10.58 -20.70
C VAL A 234 -13.18 12.02 -21.03
N ALA A 235 -12.14 12.24 -21.84
CA ALA A 235 -11.81 13.55 -22.39
C ALA A 235 -12.95 14.06 -23.30
N GLY A 236 -13.40 13.24 -24.27
CA GLY A 236 -14.48 13.59 -25.19
C GLY A 236 -15.87 13.72 -24.55
N ASN A 237 -16.08 13.19 -23.34
CA ASN A 237 -17.36 13.24 -22.62
C ASN A 237 -17.40 14.20 -21.42
N SER A 238 -16.28 14.85 -21.09
CA SER A 238 -16.11 15.65 -19.86
C SER A 238 -16.36 14.85 -18.57
N THR A 239 -16.01 13.55 -18.56
CA THR A 239 -16.22 12.63 -17.42
C THR A 239 -14.92 12.18 -16.77
N VAL A 240 -13.98 13.11 -16.61
CA VAL A 240 -12.72 12.86 -15.89
C VAL A 240 -13.03 12.57 -14.41
N PRO A 241 -12.43 11.55 -13.77
CA PRO A 241 -12.61 11.34 -12.33
C PRO A 241 -11.95 12.43 -11.50
N ASP A 242 -12.31 12.47 -10.21
CA ASP A 242 -11.61 13.31 -9.23
C ASP A 242 -10.31 12.65 -8.76
N LEU A 243 -10.26 11.31 -8.77
CA LEU A 243 -9.10 10.48 -8.42
C LEU A 243 -8.82 9.48 -9.56
N TYR A 244 -7.58 9.43 -10.06
CA TYR A 244 -7.18 8.34 -10.96
C TYR A 244 -6.86 7.11 -10.13
N SER A 245 -7.63 6.03 -10.29
CA SER A 245 -7.46 4.78 -9.54
C SER A 245 -7.07 3.61 -10.42
N TYR A 246 -6.20 2.74 -9.91
CA TYR A 246 -5.73 1.51 -10.56
C TYR A 246 -4.94 0.65 -9.58
N HIS A 247 -4.80 -0.63 -9.90
CA HIS A 247 -4.16 -1.58 -9.00
C HIS A 247 -2.65 -1.66 -9.21
N LEU A 248 -1.94 -1.93 -8.11
CA LEU A 248 -0.50 -2.17 -8.06
C LEU A 248 -0.24 -3.55 -7.45
N GLU A 249 -0.84 -4.54 -8.09
CA GLU A 249 -0.90 -5.96 -7.73
C GLU A 249 -0.34 -6.86 -8.84
N GLY A 250 0.46 -6.28 -9.74
CA GLY A 250 1.25 -7.04 -10.71
C GLY A 250 2.32 -7.91 -10.05
N GLY A 251 2.99 -8.72 -10.87
CA GLY A 251 4.08 -9.56 -10.39
C GLY A 251 5.23 -8.73 -9.81
N VAL A 252 5.87 -9.23 -8.74
CA VAL A 252 6.96 -8.55 -7.98
C VAL A 252 7.99 -7.81 -8.84
N ASN A 253 8.38 -8.39 -9.99
CA ASN A 253 9.44 -7.87 -10.85
C ASN A 253 8.95 -6.97 -12.00
N GLU A 254 7.64 -6.86 -12.23
CA GLU A 254 7.07 -6.08 -13.33
C GLU A 254 7.46 -4.60 -13.20
N VAL A 255 7.90 -3.99 -14.30
CA VAL A 255 8.49 -2.63 -14.25
C VAL A 255 7.43 -1.57 -13.98
N ASP A 256 6.23 -1.76 -14.54
CA ASP A 256 5.07 -0.89 -14.38
C ASP A 256 4.34 -1.09 -13.04
N ASN A 257 4.57 -2.21 -12.32
CA ASN A 257 4.08 -2.45 -10.96
C ASN A 257 4.86 -1.68 -9.88
N ASP A 258 5.13 -0.41 -10.15
CA ASP A 258 5.93 0.50 -9.33
C ASP A 258 5.37 1.93 -9.53
N PRO A 259 5.03 2.67 -8.44
CA PRO A 259 4.62 4.07 -8.54
C PRO A 259 5.60 4.96 -9.32
N GLN A 260 6.90 4.65 -9.35
CA GLN A 260 7.90 5.38 -10.14
C GLN A 260 7.59 5.36 -11.65
N TYR A 261 7.22 4.19 -12.17
CA TYR A 261 6.99 4.01 -13.60
C TYR A 261 5.55 4.32 -13.97
N SER A 262 4.58 3.81 -13.21
CA SER A 262 3.16 4.01 -13.49
C SER A 262 2.74 5.49 -13.40
N ASN A 263 3.27 6.27 -12.44
CA ASN A 263 3.03 7.72 -12.36
C ASN A 263 3.55 8.48 -13.59
N SER A 264 4.80 8.19 -14.00
CA SER A 264 5.41 8.81 -15.19
C SER A 264 4.66 8.47 -16.48
N SER A 265 4.24 7.21 -16.61
CA SER A 265 3.46 6.71 -17.74
C SER A 265 2.06 7.33 -17.78
N LEU A 266 1.36 7.39 -16.63
CA LEU A 266 0.07 8.08 -16.51
C LEU A 266 0.18 9.55 -16.89
N ARG A 267 1.13 10.31 -16.33
CA ARG A 267 1.36 11.73 -16.67
C ARG A 267 1.55 11.95 -18.17
N SER A 268 2.31 11.05 -18.81
CA SER A 268 2.53 11.08 -20.26
C SER A 268 1.24 10.85 -21.05
N LEU A 269 0.42 9.89 -20.64
CA LEU A 269 -0.90 9.62 -21.21
C LEU A 269 -1.90 10.76 -20.98
N LEU A 270 -1.96 11.33 -19.77
CA LEU A 270 -2.83 12.48 -19.46
C LEU A 270 -2.49 13.65 -20.37
N LYS A 271 -1.20 13.97 -20.54
CA LYS A 271 -0.72 14.98 -21.49
C LYS A 271 -1.11 14.66 -22.94
N GLN A 272 -0.99 13.41 -23.37
CA GLN A 272 -1.37 12.96 -24.71
C GLN A 272 -2.87 13.17 -25.00
N TYR A 273 -3.74 12.94 -24.02
CA TYR A 273 -5.20 13.06 -24.17
C TYR A 273 -5.77 14.42 -23.69
N GLY A 274 -4.92 15.39 -23.33
CA GLY A 274 -5.35 16.72 -22.89
C GLY A 274 -6.07 16.74 -21.54
N LEU A 275 -5.77 15.76 -20.68
CA LEU A 275 -6.42 15.56 -19.38
C LEU A 275 -5.62 16.19 -18.23
N PRO A 276 -6.30 16.69 -17.17
CA PRO A 276 -5.63 17.27 -16.01
C PRO A 276 -4.99 16.17 -15.15
N GLU A 277 -3.87 16.50 -14.50
CA GLU A 277 -3.36 15.72 -13.37
C GLU A 277 -4.33 15.79 -12.19
N ARG A 278 -4.47 14.67 -11.47
CA ARG A 278 -5.29 14.50 -10.27
C ARG A 278 -4.54 13.62 -9.27
N GLN A 279 -5.05 13.55 -8.04
CA GLN A 279 -4.59 12.58 -7.05
C GLN A 279 -4.68 11.16 -7.62
N VAL A 280 -3.62 10.38 -7.46
CA VAL A 280 -3.58 8.96 -7.81
C VAL A 280 -3.92 8.13 -6.58
N PHE A 281 -4.75 7.11 -6.76
CA PHE A 281 -5.17 6.17 -5.73
C PHE A 281 -4.85 4.74 -6.18
N ALA A 282 -3.78 4.16 -5.62
CA ALA A 282 -3.55 2.72 -5.67
C ALA A 282 -4.58 2.03 -4.77
N ASN A 283 -5.81 1.91 -5.27
CA ASN A 283 -6.98 1.48 -4.51
C ASN A 283 -6.97 -0.03 -4.21
N GLU A 284 -6.03 -0.78 -4.78
CA GLU A 284 -5.47 -2.05 -4.29
C GLU A 284 -3.96 -2.06 -4.62
N TYR A 285 -3.10 -2.53 -3.70
CA TYR A 285 -1.66 -2.69 -3.90
C TYR A 285 -1.10 -3.88 -3.10
N ALA A 286 0.05 -4.38 -3.55
CA ALA A 286 0.75 -5.58 -3.07
C ALA A 286 0.05 -6.91 -3.40
N GLU A 287 0.72 -7.75 -4.18
CA GLU A 287 0.27 -9.13 -4.39
C GLU A 287 0.43 -10.00 -3.13
N SER A 288 -0.22 -11.17 -3.10
CA SER A 288 -0.26 -12.05 -1.91
C SER A 288 1.12 -12.43 -1.34
N SER A 289 2.14 -12.58 -2.20
CA SER A 289 3.51 -12.90 -1.78
C SER A 289 4.23 -11.71 -1.13
N GLU A 290 3.77 -10.48 -1.38
CA GLU A 290 4.32 -9.23 -0.86
C GLU A 290 3.72 -8.83 0.50
N MET A 291 2.82 -9.63 1.06
CA MET A 291 2.19 -9.40 2.36
C MET A 291 3.11 -9.70 3.56
N VAL A 292 4.34 -9.16 3.53
CA VAL A 292 5.41 -9.36 4.51
C VAL A 292 6.15 -8.05 4.85
N PRO A 293 6.77 -7.92 6.05
CA PRO A 293 7.32 -6.67 6.54
C PRO A 293 8.25 -5.88 5.61
N GLY A 294 9.23 -6.53 4.96
CA GLY A 294 10.15 -5.86 4.03
C GLY A 294 9.42 -5.22 2.84
N SER A 295 8.42 -5.91 2.31
CA SER A 295 7.58 -5.44 1.20
C SER A 295 6.56 -4.38 1.63
N TYR A 296 5.96 -4.48 2.83
CA TYR A 296 5.12 -3.40 3.36
C TYR A 296 5.90 -2.10 3.50
N ILE A 297 7.12 -2.13 4.03
CA ILE A 297 7.97 -0.94 4.11
C ILE A 297 8.31 -0.40 2.72
N TRP A 298 8.61 -1.27 1.75
CA TRP A 298 8.86 -0.86 0.36
C TRP A 298 7.65 -0.13 -0.23
N TRP A 299 6.44 -0.67 -0.05
CA TRP A 299 5.20 -0.05 -0.51
C TRP A 299 4.92 1.29 0.17
N ILE A 300 5.03 1.37 1.51
CA ILE A 300 4.93 2.64 2.25
C ILE A 300 5.90 3.69 1.67
N SER A 301 7.15 3.31 1.45
CA SER A 301 8.20 4.19 0.91
C SER A 301 7.89 4.71 -0.50
N ARG A 302 7.37 3.83 -1.36
CA ARG A 302 6.98 4.17 -2.74
C ARG A 302 5.77 5.10 -2.76
N LEU A 303 4.72 4.75 -2.01
CA LEU A 303 3.47 5.53 -1.96
C LEU A 303 3.71 6.94 -1.37
N GLU A 304 4.47 7.05 -0.29
CA GLU A 304 4.86 8.34 0.32
C GLU A 304 5.78 9.20 -0.57
N ARG A 305 6.66 8.59 -1.39
CA ARG A 305 7.53 9.34 -2.32
C ARG A 305 6.75 9.97 -3.47
N TYR A 306 5.78 9.25 -4.03
CA TYR A 306 5.02 9.67 -5.20
C TYR A 306 3.67 10.30 -4.84
N ASP A 307 3.40 10.49 -3.54
CA ASP A 307 2.16 11.02 -2.96
C ASP A 307 0.91 10.25 -3.42
N PHE A 308 1.04 8.94 -3.62
CA PHE A 308 -0.07 8.05 -3.96
C PHE A 308 -0.87 7.71 -2.71
N TRP A 309 -2.19 7.84 -2.77
CA TRP A 309 -3.07 7.19 -1.79
C TRP A 309 -3.06 5.69 -2.06
N GLY A 310 -3.13 4.87 -1.02
CA GLY A 310 -3.03 3.42 -1.10
C GLY A 310 -4.04 2.72 -0.20
N MET A 311 -4.58 1.61 -0.70
CA MET A 311 -5.20 0.57 0.12
C MET A 311 -4.56 -0.76 -0.23
N LEU A 312 -4.12 -1.49 0.79
CA LEU A 312 -3.58 -2.83 0.64
C LEU A 312 -4.65 -3.76 0.05
N GLY A 313 -4.27 -4.60 -0.91
CA GLY A 313 -5.10 -5.66 -1.45
C GLY A 313 -5.52 -6.68 -0.40
N ASN A 314 -6.50 -7.52 -0.71
CA ASN A 314 -6.99 -8.53 0.22
C ASN A 314 -7.19 -9.89 -0.47
N TRP A 315 -6.16 -10.73 -0.34
CA TRP A 315 -6.08 -12.06 -0.96
C TRP A 315 -6.76 -13.17 -0.13
N LEU A 316 -7.65 -12.80 0.79
CA LEU A 316 -8.48 -13.73 1.55
C LEU A 316 -9.82 -13.96 0.84
N GLY A 317 -10.58 -14.97 1.27
CA GLY A 317 -11.87 -15.34 0.66
C GLY A 317 -12.91 -15.74 1.69
N GLY A 318 -14.18 -15.75 1.27
CA GLY A 318 -15.33 -16.01 2.13
C GLY A 318 -15.34 -15.09 3.35
N THR A 319 -15.68 -15.61 4.52
CA THR A 319 -15.71 -14.82 5.76
C THR A 319 -14.38 -14.19 6.14
N GLN A 320 -13.24 -14.74 5.69
CA GLN A 320 -11.92 -14.14 5.95
C GLN A 320 -11.66 -12.88 5.12
N LEU A 321 -12.34 -12.70 3.97
CA LEU A 321 -12.27 -11.45 3.19
C LEU A 321 -12.80 -10.29 4.06
N HIS A 322 -13.89 -10.52 4.78
CA HIS A 322 -14.58 -9.56 5.67
C HIS A 322 -13.95 -9.49 7.06
N ASP A 323 -12.70 -9.89 7.24
CA ASP A 323 -12.08 -9.97 8.56
C ASP A 323 -10.55 -9.72 8.47
N LEU A 324 -9.89 -9.61 9.62
CA LEU A 324 -8.43 -9.62 9.75
C LEU A 324 -7.68 -8.45 9.07
N PHE A 325 -8.36 -7.36 8.68
CA PHE A 325 -7.74 -6.21 7.97
C PHE A 325 -6.90 -6.64 6.75
N GLY A 326 -7.43 -7.54 5.92
CA GLY A 326 -6.69 -8.05 4.75
C GLY A 326 -5.41 -8.81 5.10
N GLY A 327 -5.31 -9.36 6.32
CA GLY A 327 -4.13 -10.06 6.81
C GLY A 327 -3.13 -9.19 7.58
N LEU A 328 -3.47 -7.95 7.93
CA LEU A 328 -2.71 -7.18 8.91
C LEU A 328 -2.95 -7.69 10.34
N LEU A 329 -4.11 -8.29 10.63
CA LEU A 329 -4.42 -8.96 11.90
C LEU A 329 -4.52 -10.49 11.72
N THR A 330 -4.43 -11.21 12.84
CA THR A 330 -4.80 -12.62 12.97
C THR A 330 -5.53 -12.83 14.31
N LYS A 331 -5.86 -14.06 14.68
CA LYS A 331 -6.53 -14.39 15.95
C LYS A 331 -5.72 -15.41 16.74
N LYS A 332 -5.71 -15.33 18.08
CA LYS A 332 -4.97 -16.30 18.92
C LYS A 332 -5.53 -17.72 18.80
N SER A 333 -6.84 -17.84 18.60
CA SER A 333 -7.59 -19.07 18.45
C SER A 333 -7.44 -19.66 17.03
N ASN A 334 -8.22 -19.15 16.07
CA ASN A 334 -8.17 -19.56 14.67
C ASN A 334 -8.58 -18.37 13.79
N PRO A 335 -7.71 -17.87 12.87
CA PRO A 335 -8.07 -16.78 11.95
C PRO A 335 -9.22 -17.12 10.98
N GLY A 336 -9.56 -18.40 10.80
CA GLY A 336 -10.75 -18.82 10.05
C GLY A 336 -12.06 -18.77 10.84
N ASN A 337 -12.02 -18.59 12.17
CA ASN A 337 -13.23 -18.44 12.98
C ASN A 337 -13.73 -16.99 12.94
N TYR A 338 -14.69 -16.72 12.04
CA TYR A 338 -15.28 -15.41 11.88
C TYR A 338 -15.91 -14.86 13.17
N ALA A 339 -16.49 -15.70 14.03
CA ALA A 339 -17.14 -15.25 15.28
C ALA A 339 -16.17 -14.91 16.42
N ALA A 340 -14.89 -15.28 16.30
CA ALA A 340 -13.89 -15.01 17.34
C ALA A 340 -13.45 -13.53 17.38
N THR A 341 -13.12 -13.03 18.57
CA THR A 341 -12.81 -11.62 18.85
C THR A 341 -11.42 -11.41 19.47
N ASP A 342 -10.62 -12.46 19.57
CA ASP A 342 -9.28 -12.49 20.15
C ASP A 342 -8.18 -12.07 19.16
N TYR A 343 -8.41 -10.92 18.51
CA TYR A 343 -7.51 -10.31 17.55
C TYR A 343 -6.13 -10.02 18.13
N VAL A 344 -5.11 -10.25 17.31
CA VAL A 344 -3.70 -9.91 17.55
C VAL A 344 -3.04 -9.48 16.25
N ALA A 345 -1.94 -8.73 16.35
CA ALA A 345 -1.19 -8.30 15.18
C ALA A 345 -0.62 -9.50 14.40
N ALA A 346 -0.83 -9.48 13.08
CA ALA A 346 0.08 -10.15 12.15
C ALA A 346 1.27 -9.22 11.86
N PRO A 347 2.35 -9.70 11.21
CA PRO A 347 3.58 -8.90 11.02
C PRO A 347 3.35 -7.55 10.34
N GLY A 348 2.35 -7.44 9.46
CA GLY A 348 2.03 -6.20 8.76
C GLY A 348 1.53 -5.08 9.66
N HIS A 349 0.59 -5.36 10.58
CA HIS A 349 0.02 -4.32 11.44
C HIS A 349 1.08 -3.63 12.31
N LEU A 350 2.12 -4.36 12.73
CA LEU A 350 3.24 -3.79 13.48
C LEU A 350 4.06 -2.78 12.66
N VAL A 351 4.23 -3.03 11.35
CA VAL A 351 4.88 -2.08 10.44
C VAL A 351 4.04 -0.80 10.30
N TYR A 352 2.73 -0.92 10.04
CA TYR A 352 1.86 0.24 9.94
C TYR A 352 1.70 0.99 11.28
N SER A 353 1.73 0.27 12.40
CA SER A 353 1.73 0.88 13.74
C SER A 353 2.97 1.71 13.99
N TYR A 354 4.16 1.20 13.67
CA TYR A 354 5.39 1.98 13.78
C TYR A 354 5.40 3.17 12.79
N TYR A 355 4.89 2.97 11.57
CA TYR A 355 4.74 4.03 10.56
C TYR A 355 3.84 5.19 11.02
N ASN A 356 2.79 4.93 11.80
CA ASN A 356 1.92 5.98 12.35
C ASN A 356 2.40 6.52 13.71
N LEU A 357 2.74 5.65 14.67
CA LEU A 357 3.02 6.03 16.05
C LEU A 357 4.46 6.52 16.27
N ASN A 358 5.43 6.03 15.49
CA ASN A 358 6.85 6.33 15.70
C ASN A 358 7.39 7.35 14.67
N MET A 359 7.02 7.21 13.39
CA MET A 359 7.54 8.05 12.29
C MET A 359 6.91 9.45 12.27
N THR A 360 7.19 10.25 13.30
CA THR A 360 6.59 11.57 13.54
C THR A 360 7.51 12.74 13.15
N GLY A 361 6.99 13.97 13.17
CA GLY A 361 7.72 15.17 12.76
C GLY A 361 7.67 15.37 11.26
N VAL A 362 8.77 15.77 10.62
CA VAL A 362 8.78 16.03 9.16
C VAL A 362 9.30 14.85 8.35
N ARG A 363 8.63 14.49 7.25
CA ARG A 363 9.12 13.56 6.23
C ARG A 363 10.43 14.10 5.63
N ALA A 364 11.47 13.28 5.57
CA ALA A 364 12.71 13.57 4.84
C ALA A 364 12.55 13.19 3.36
N ASN A 365 13.36 13.77 2.48
CA ASN A 365 13.39 13.32 1.09
C ASN A 365 14.17 12.00 0.97
N THR A 366 13.61 11.00 0.28
CA THR A 366 14.28 9.70 0.07
C THR A 366 14.33 9.30 -1.40
N THR A 367 15.29 8.45 -1.75
CA THR A 367 15.43 7.84 -3.08
C THR A 367 15.72 6.36 -2.91
N GLY A 368 14.93 5.50 -3.55
CA GLY A 368 15.14 4.05 -3.53
C GLY A 368 16.37 3.65 -4.34
N SER A 369 16.80 2.42 -4.15
CA SER A 369 17.87 1.79 -4.94
C SER A 369 17.52 1.69 -6.43
N THR A 370 18.52 1.72 -7.31
CA THR A 370 18.26 1.80 -8.77
C THR A 370 17.85 0.46 -9.39
N ASP A 371 18.09 -0.67 -8.72
CA ASP A 371 17.48 -1.97 -9.11
C ASP A 371 16.02 -2.10 -8.65
N ARG A 372 15.57 -1.16 -7.81
CA ARG A 372 14.23 -1.02 -7.21
C ARG A 372 13.96 -2.00 -6.06
N SER A 373 14.92 -2.82 -5.63
CA SER A 373 14.73 -3.82 -4.59
C SER A 373 14.66 -3.24 -3.18
N LEU A 374 15.58 -2.32 -2.83
CA LEU A 374 15.56 -1.60 -1.54
C LEU A 374 14.85 -0.24 -1.70
N ASP A 375 13.99 0.09 -0.74
CA ASP A 375 13.44 1.44 -0.56
C ASP A 375 13.37 1.88 0.92
N THR A 376 13.22 3.19 1.14
CA THR A 376 13.21 3.82 2.48
C THR A 376 12.18 4.94 2.63
N TYR A 377 11.55 4.97 3.81
CA TYR A 377 10.72 6.06 4.31
C TYR A 377 11.36 6.61 5.59
N ALA A 378 11.54 7.93 5.69
CA ALA A 378 12.31 8.54 6.76
C ALA A 378 11.64 9.81 7.31
N THR A 379 11.72 10.00 8.62
CA THR A 379 11.20 11.19 9.31
C THR A 379 12.22 11.76 10.30
N LYS A 380 12.12 13.07 10.52
CA LYS A 380 12.83 13.80 11.56
C LYS A 380 11.84 14.19 12.64
N GLY A 381 11.75 13.37 13.69
CA GLY A 381 11.04 13.71 14.92
C GLY A 381 11.79 14.80 15.68
N LYS A 382 11.17 15.29 16.78
CA LYS A 382 11.86 16.21 17.72
C LYS A 382 12.94 15.49 18.55
N ASP A 383 12.80 14.18 18.69
CA ASP A 383 13.65 13.33 19.52
C ASP A 383 14.68 12.53 18.71
N LYS A 384 14.25 11.95 17.58
CA LYS A 384 15.05 11.05 16.75
C LYS A 384 14.78 11.23 15.26
N VAL A 385 15.80 10.95 14.46
CA VAL A 385 15.62 10.51 13.08
C VAL A 385 15.20 9.06 13.11
N ARG A 386 14.19 8.71 12.31
CA ARG A 386 13.72 7.34 12.13
C ARG A 386 13.67 7.02 10.64
N ILE A 387 14.09 5.82 10.28
CA ILE A 387 14.14 5.33 8.89
C ILE A 387 13.58 3.92 8.88
N LEU A 388 12.47 3.72 8.18
CA LEU A 388 12.05 2.39 7.75
C LEU A 388 12.77 2.05 6.44
N ALA A 389 13.32 0.85 6.35
CA ALA A 389 13.98 0.32 5.15
C ALA A 389 13.46 -1.08 4.80
N GLY A 390 13.09 -1.27 3.54
CA GLY A 390 12.43 -2.48 3.06
C GLY A 390 13.07 -3.00 1.78
N VAL A 391 13.57 -4.23 1.83
CA VAL A 391 14.00 -4.98 0.63
C VAL A 391 12.82 -5.84 0.18
N LYS A 392 12.35 -5.64 -1.05
CA LYS A 392 11.17 -6.31 -1.60
C LYS A 392 11.52 -7.74 -2.04
N LEU A 393 11.23 -8.72 -1.18
CA LEU A 393 11.33 -10.17 -1.46
C LEU A 393 12.69 -10.66 -2.00
N GLN A 394 13.78 -9.97 -1.67
CA GLN A 394 15.14 -10.37 -2.06
C GLN A 394 16.06 -10.47 -0.85
N THR A 395 17.15 -11.22 -1.00
CA THR A 395 18.25 -11.29 -0.03
C THR A 395 19.49 -10.53 -0.53
N GLY A 396 20.54 -10.50 0.30
CA GLY A 396 21.85 -9.92 -0.03
C GLY A 396 22.19 -8.65 0.77
N THR A 397 23.33 -8.04 0.45
CA THR A 397 23.80 -6.83 1.15
C THR A 397 23.32 -5.56 0.44
N TYR A 398 22.69 -4.66 1.18
CA TYR A 398 22.22 -3.35 0.72
C TYR A 398 22.76 -2.25 1.65
N SER A 399 22.54 -0.98 1.29
CA SER A 399 22.96 0.16 2.11
C SER A 399 21.94 1.30 2.11
N VAL A 400 21.81 1.98 3.24
CA VAL A 400 21.13 3.27 3.35
C VAL A 400 22.15 4.36 3.63
N VAL A 401 22.29 5.31 2.70
CA VAL A 401 23.16 6.49 2.88
C VAL A 401 22.31 7.63 3.42
N VAL A 402 22.60 8.07 4.64
CA VAL A 402 21.89 9.16 5.32
C VAL A 402 22.73 10.43 5.23
N GLN A 403 22.23 11.42 4.50
CA GLN A 403 22.90 12.67 4.14
C GLN A 403 22.24 13.88 4.84
N GLY A 404 22.97 14.99 4.92
CA GLY A 404 22.44 16.24 5.49
C GLY A 404 22.35 16.21 7.02
N LEU A 405 23.23 15.46 7.67
CA LEU A 405 23.24 15.22 9.13
C LEU A 405 23.36 16.50 9.97
N SER A 406 23.88 17.59 9.40
CA SER A 406 23.89 18.91 10.05
C SER A 406 22.49 19.44 10.37
N ALA A 407 21.47 19.08 9.57
CA ALA A 407 20.07 19.43 9.80
C ALA A 407 19.44 18.75 11.05
N VAL A 408 20.19 17.88 11.72
CA VAL A 408 19.84 17.23 13.00
C VAL A 408 20.97 17.30 14.04
N GLY A 409 21.87 18.29 13.89
CA GLY A 409 22.92 18.62 14.86
C GLY A 409 24.21 17.78 14.77
N TYR A 410 24.48 17.16 13.62
CA TYR A 410 25.68 16.34 13.38
C TYR A 410 26.51 16.86 12.19
N SER A 411 27.47 17.75 12.47
CA SER A 411 28.40 18.31 11.48
C SER A 411 29.65 17.43 11.24
N SER A 412 30.14 16.74 12.26
CA SER A 412 31.32 15.88 12.22
C SER A 412 31.31 14.84 13.35
N GLY A 413 32.27 13.91 13.35
CA GLY A 413 32.38 12.85 14.35
C GLY A 413 31.64 11.59 13.91
N SER A 414 30.73 11.08 14.73
CA SER A 414 30.00 9.83 14.47
C SER A 414 28.54 9.88 14.95
N VAL A 415 27.74 8.95 14.45
CA VAL A 415 26.34 8.72 14.82
C VAL A 415 26.20 7.27 15.30
N THR A 416 25.69 7.07 16.52
CA THR A 416 25.25 5.75 16.98
C THR A 416 23.80 5.53 16.57
N VAL A 417 23.55 4.47 15.81
CA VAL A 417 22.24 4.10 15.27
C VAL A 417 21.79 2.79 15.91
N SER A 418 20.57 2.78 16.45
CA SER A 418 19.89 1.57 16.93
C SER A 418 19.13 0.92 15.78
N THR A 419 19.23 -0.41 15.68
CA THR A 419 18.61 -1.20 14.61
C THR A 419 17.53 -2.12 15.17
N TYR A 420 16.41 -2.21 14.47
CA TYR A 420 15.28 -3.09 14.77
C TYR A 420 14.85 -3.84 13.50
N SER A 421 14.36 -5.07 13.66
CA SER A 421 13.67 -5.79 12.58
C SER A 421 12.16 -5.89 12.83
N PHE A 422 11.42 -6.01 11.74
CA PHE A 422 10.07 -6.53 11.69
C PHE A 422 10.16 -7.88 10.98
N ASP A 423 9.99 -8.97 11.73
CA ASP A 423 10.15 -10.33 11.24
C ASP A 423 8.78 -11.00 11.06
N GLY A 424 8.64 -11.82 10.01
CA GLY A 424 7.41 -12.53 9.68
C GLY A 424 7.33 -12.95 8.22
N ALA A 425 6.74 -14.11 7.95
CA ALA A 425 6.69 -14.72 6.61
C ALA A 425 5.25 -15.00 6.11
N SER A 426 4.22 -14.56 6.85
CA SER A 426 2.82 -14.79 6.50
C SER A 426 1.91 -13.81 7.26
N THR A 427 0.75 -13.49 6.68
CA THR A 427 -0.36 -12.79 7.34
C THR A 427 -1.05 -13.61 8.43
N ARG A 428 -0.82 -14.93 8.49
CA ARG A 428 -1.52 -15.82 9.43
C ARG A 428 -0.81 -16.02 10.77
N VAL A 429 0.48 -15.68 10.87
CA VAL A 429 1.26 -15.85 12.12
C VAL A 429 1.04 -14.67 13.07
N ILE A 430 1.04 -14.97 14.37
CA ILE A 430 1.04 -13.95 15.43
C ILE A 430 2.43 -13.33 15.48
N ALA A 431 2.53 -12.00 15.52
CA ALA A 431 3.79 -11.29 15.66
C ALA A 431 3.83 -10.50 16.98
N SER A 432 4.97 -10.57 17.67
CA SER A 432 5.35 -9.56 18.67
C SER A 432 6.03 -8.37 17.98
N GLY A 433 6.03 -7.21 18.64
CA GLY A 433 6.61 -5.96 18.14
C GLY A 433 8.07 -6.03 17.65
N PRO A 434 8.57 -4.93 17.03
CA PRO A 434 9.89 -4.92 16.39
C PRO A 434 11.01 -5.38 17.32
N THR A 435 11.86 -6.28 16.83
CA THR A 435 12.93 -6.91 17.60
C THR A 435 14.20 -6.08 17.50
N ALA A 436 14.74 -5.62 18.64
CA ALA A 436 16.01 -4.91 18.67
C ALA A 436 17.17 -5.82 18.25
N LYS A 437 18.02 -5.35 17.34
CA LYS A 437 19.22 -6.05 16.84
C LYS A 437 20.53 -5.44 17.34
N GLY A 438 20.44 -4.46 18.25
CA GLY A 438 21.58 -3.74 18.83
C GLY A 438 21.76 -2.34 18.24
N SER A 439 22.96 -1.79 18.42
CA SER A 439 23.33 -0.46 17.91
C SER A 439 24.77 -0.47 17.40
N ALA A 440 25.04 0.33 16.36
CA ALA A 440 26.36 0.49 15.75
C ALA A 440 26.70 1.97 15.56
N THR A 441 27.99 2.31 15.58
CA THR A 441 28.47 3.69 15.48
C THR A 441 29.16 3.92 14.13
N TYR A 442 28.61 4.84 13.34
CA TYR A 442 29.06 5.16 11.99
C TYR A 442 29.77 6.50 11.96
N SER A 443 30.97 6.55 11.38
CA SER A 443 31.72 7.79 11.21
C SER A 443 31.10 8.67 10.12
N ILE A 444 31.01 9.97 10.38
CA ILE A 444 30.47 10.95 9.43
C ILE A 444 31.54 11.28 8.40
N VAL A 445 31.26 10.96 7.14
CA VAL A 445 32.12 11.27 6.00
C VAL A 445 31.32 12.15 5.04
N ASN A 446 31.85 13.34 4.72
CA ASN A 446 31.21 14.33 3.84
C ASN A 446 29.75 14.67 4.25
N GLY A 447 29.47 14.77 5.55
CA GLY A 447 28.14 15.09 6.08
C GLY A 447 27.11 13.95 5.99
N ALA A 448 27.57 12.71 5.76
CA ALA A 448 26.74 11.52 5.65
C ALA A 448 27.28 10.33 6.46
N ILE A 449 26.39 9.37 6.76
CA ILE A 449 26.72 8.02 7.22
C ILE A 449 26.16 6.98 6.24
N THR A 450 26.75 5.79 6.21
CA THR A 450 26.24 4.64 5.46
C THR A 450 25.91 3.53 6.44
N ILE A 451 24.66 3.07 6.43
CA ILE A 451 24.17 1.97 7.27
C ILE A 451 24.02 0.73 6.36
N PRO A 452 24.81 -0.34 6.56
CA PRO A 452 24.66 -1.59 5.82
C PRO A 452 23.40 -2.35 6.27
N ILE A 453 22.83 -3.13 5.36
CA ILE A 453 21.73 -4.05 5.60
C ILE A 453 22.14 -5.41 5.07
N HIS A 454 22.25 -6.40 5.96
CA HIS A 454 22.45 -7.80 5.59
C HIS A 454 21.07 -8.47 5.57
N GLN A 455 20.50 -8.60 4.36
CA GLN A 455 19.15 -9.12 4.16
C GLN A 455 19.21 -10.64 4.01
N ASP A 456 19.32 -11.36 5.13
CA ASP A 456 19.40 -12.83 5.12
C ASP A 456 18.03 -13.49 4.88
N ILE A 457 16.95 -12.85 5.35
CA ILE A 457 15.56 -13.30 5.19
C ILE A 457 14.83 -12.30 4.31
N SER A 458 14.31 -12.73 3.17
CA SER A 458 13.69 -11.86 2.16
C SER A 458 12.40 -11.16 2.61
N SER A 459 11.82 -11.57 3.73
CA SER A 459 10.59 -11.02 4.29
C SER A 459 10.80 -9.98 5.40
N THR A 460 12.01 -9.89 5.98
CA THR A 460 12.32 -8.98 7.10
C THR A 460 12.33 -7.51 6.65
N GLY A 461 11.63 -6.67 7.41
CA GLY A 461 11.73 -5.21 7.32
C GLY A 461 12.64 -4.63 8.40
N TRP A 462 13.20 -3.44 8.18
CA TRP A 462 14.14 -2.81 9.12
C TRP A 462 13.68 -1.43 9.57
N ALA A 463 13.99 -1.07 10.82
CA ALA A 463 13.98 0.31 11.28
C ALA A 463 15.35 0.70 11.87
N PHE A 464 15.77 1.93 11.57
CA PHE A 464 16.96 2.56 12.11
C PHE A 464 16.56 3.84 12.85
N GLU A 465 17.05 3.99 14.08
CA GLU A 465 16.81 5.18 14.91
C GLU A 465 18.12 5.78 15.41
N PHE A 466 18.24 7.11 15.38
CA PHE A 466 19.30 7.84 16.09
C PHE A 466 18.79 9.20 16.59
N PRO A 467 19.30 9.72 17.73
CA PRO A 467 18.78 10.95 18.31
C PRO A 467 19.04 12.17 17.43
N VAL A 468 18.15 13.15 17.49
CA VAL A 468 18.41 14.50 17.02
C VAL A 468 19.18 15.25 18.11
N LYS A 469 20.29 15.89 17.76
CA LYS A 469 20.99 16.80 18.68
C LYS A 469 20.32 18.17 18.64
N ALA A 470 20.24 18.82 19.80
CA ALA A 470 19.95 20.26 19.83
C ALA A 470 21.00 21.00 18.98
N ALA A 471 20.53 21.98 18.21
CA ALA A 471 21.35 22.83 17.36
C ALA A 471 22.17 23.84 18.18
#